data_AF-A0A7Z9WF91-F1
#
_entry.id   AF-A0A7Z9WF91-F1
#
_cell.length_a   1.000
_cell.length_b   1.000
_cell.length_c   1.000
_cell.angle_alpha   90.00
_cell.angle_beta   90.00
_cell.angle_gamma   90.00
#
_symmetry.space_group_name_H-M   'P 1'
#
loop_
_entity.id
_entity.type
_entity.pdbx_description
1 polymer ?
#
loop_
_entity_poly.entity_id
_entity_poly.type
_entity_poly.pdbx_seq_one_letter_code
_entity_poly.pdbx_strand_id
1 'polypeptide(L)'
;MFPEPPVIPFRPEKEQCDCRQRLLVRKTHRKTVLSMAGPFVALQTSARCPKCSRIFNSETLRRIVQPGCRTSYDVITFIGRSLFQRYRTTREIQDELLIRNIRISTSEINHLGRKFISYLALGHRLAVPRIRAKMELSGGYILHLDATHEGDCPALMSGMDGLSEMVLANVKIPSEKADHIVPFLEDLKKNYGLP
;
A
#
# COMPACT_ATOMS: atom_id res chain seq x y z
N MET A 1 2.19 -5.71 -26.57
CA MET A 1 2.31 -4.38 -25.93
C MET A 1 2.12 -3.31 -26.99
N PHE A 2 1.59 -2.13 -26.61
CA PHE A 2 1.50 -1.01 -27.55
C PHE A 2 2.91 -0.53 -27.95
N PRO A 3 3.12 -0.18 -29.23
CA PRO A 3 4.41 0.34 -29.71
C PRO A 3 4.78 1.66 -29.02
N GLU A 4 3.79 2.45 -28.63
CA GLU A 4 3.95 3.65 -27.81
C GLU A 4 3.05 3.57 -26.56
N PRO A 5 3.47 4.15 -25.43
CA PRO A 5 2.64 4.24 -24.24
C PRO A 5 1.30 4.95 -24.53
N PRO A 6 0.14 4.33 -24.28
CA PRO A 6 -1.15 4.95 -24.57
C PRO A 6 -1.36 6.20 -23.72
N VAL A 7 -2.03 7.22 -24.29
CA VAL A 7 -2.40 8.44 -23.56
C VAL A 7 -3.81 8.28 -22.99
N ILE A 8 -3.94 8.34 -21.67
CA ILE A 8 -5.20 8.11 -20.96
C ILE A 8 -5.62 9.41 -20.25
N PRO A 9 -6.81 9.97 -20.52
CA PRO A 9 -7.29 11.18 -19.87
C PRO A 9 -7.81 10.90 -18.45
N PHE A 10 -7.39 11.72 -17.50
CA PHE A 10 -7.86 11.69 -16.12
C PHE A 10 -8.39 13.07 -15.72
N ARG A 11 -9.68 13.15 -15.42
CA ARG A 11 -10.38 14.36 -15.00
C ARG A 11 -11.00 14.16 -13.61
N PRO A 12 -11.27 15.23 -12.85
CA PRO A 12 -12.05 15.10 -11.62
C PRO A 12 -13.42 14.49 -11.92
N GLU A 13 -13.85 13.58 -11.06
CA GLU A 13 -15.13 12.87 -11.20
C GLU A 13 -16.32 13.78 -10.89
N LYS A 14 -16.08 14.86 -10.14
CA LYS A 14 -17.07 15.90 -9.86
C LYS A 14 -16.92 17.04 -10.86
N GLU A 15 -18.04 17.52 -11.39
CA GLU A 15 -18.09 18.76 -12.18
C GLU A 15 -18.47 19.99 -11.35
N GLN A 16 -18.99 19.78 -10.13
CA GLN A 16 -19.43 20.84 -9.23
C GLN A 16 -18.78 20.70 -7.85
N CYS A 17 -18.53 21.85 -7.22
CA CYS A 17 -18.10 21.93 -5.83
C CYS A 17 -19.29 21.76 -4.88
N ASP A 18 -19.03 21.47 -3.60
CA ASP A 18 -20.07 21.41 -2.56
C ASP A 18 -20.82 22.76 -2.39
N CYS A 19 -20.20 23.88 -2.82
CA CYS A 19 -20.87 25.19 -2.91
C CYS A 19 -21.74 25.38 -4.17
N ARG A 20 -21.99 24.30 -4.92
CA ARG A 20 -22.78 24.24 -6.17
C ARG A 20 -22.22 25.02 -7.36
N GLN A 21 -21.02 25.56 -7.24
CA GLN A 21 -20.33 26.21 -8.37
C GLN A 21 -19.71 25.19 -9.30
N ARG A 22 -19.85 25.40 -10.62
CA ARG A 22 -19.18 24.60 -11.63
C ARG A 22 -17.67 24.74 -11.49
N LEU A 23 -16.95 23.63 -11.57
CA LEU A 23 -15.50 23.62 -11.53
C LEU A 23 -14.94 24.11 -12.85
N LEU A 24 -13.91 24.96 -12.77
CA LEU A 24 -13.18 25.45 -13.92
C LEU A 24 -11.87 24.69 -14.08
N VAL A 25 -11.49 24.35 -15.31
CA VAL A 25 -10.20 23.72 -15.57
C VAL A 25 -9.10 24.68 -15.12
N ARG A 26 -8.20 24.17 -14.27
CA ARG A 26 -7.06 24.95 -13.77
C ARG A 26 -5.81 24.66 -14.59
N LYS A 27 -5.48 23.38 -14.75
CA LYS A 27 -4.30 22.93 -15.50
C LYS A 27 -4.50 21.51 -16.00
N THR A 28 -3.87 21.22 -17.13
CA THR A 28 -3.74 19.89 -17.70
C THR A 28 -2.26 19.61 -17.91
N HIS A 29 -1.78 18.45 -17.45
CA HIS A 29 -0.38 18.06 -17.63
C HIS A 29 -0.29 16.57 -17.95
N ARG A 30 0.81 16.20 -18.61
CA ARG A 30 1.14 14.81 -18.93
C ARG A 30 2.14 14.28 -17.92
N LYS A 31 1.97 13.04 -17.49
CA LYS A 31 2.99 12.28 -16.76
C LYS A 31 2.99 10.83 -17.21
N THR A 32 4.16 10.25 -17.39
CA THR A 32 4.28 8.80 -17.63
C THR A 32 4.10 8.07 -16.31
N VAL A 33 3.22 7.09 -16.29
CA VAL A 33 2.97 6.18 -15.17
C VAL A 33 3.47 4.80 -15.55
N LEU A 34 4.25 4.18 -14.66
CA LEU A 34 4.76 2.83 -14.79
C LEU A 34 3.82 1.89 -14.04
N SER A 35 3.10 1.03 -14.78
CA SER A 35 2.16 0.02 -14.27
C SER A 35 2.55 -1.37 -14.73
N MET A 36 2.10 -2.41 -14.01
CA MET A 36 2.31 -3.82 -14.37
C MET A 36 1.67 -4.21 -15.71
N ALA A 37 0.68 -3.44 -16.19
CA ALA A 37 0.11 -3.59 -17.54
C ALA A 37 0.99 -2.95 -18.65
N GLY A 38 2.08 -2.28 -18.26
CA GLY A 38 2.95 -1.49 -19.13
C GLY A 38 2.85 0.01 -18.84
N PRO A 39 3.82 0.81 -19.31
CA PRO A 39 3.81 2.25 -19.14
C PRO A 39 2.68 2.90 -19.94
N PHE A 40 2.07 3.95 -19.38
CA PHE A 40 1.08 4.80 -20.07
C PHE A 40 1.29 6.28 -19.73
N VAL A 41 0.79 7.19 -20.56
CA VAL A 41 0.82 8.62 -20.30
C VAL A 41 -0.51 9.07 -19.71
N ALA A 42 -0.51 9.45 -18.43
CA ALA A 42 -1.66 10.06 -17.79
C ALA A 42 -1.77 11.53 -18.19
N LEU A 43 -2.83 11.89 -18.92
CA LEU A 43 -3.22 13.28 -19.18
C LEU A 43 -4.11 13.78 -18.03
N GLN A 44 -3.47 14.30 -16.98
CA GLN A 44 -4.14 14.70 -15.74
C GLN A 44 -4.63 16.15 -15.81
N THR A 45 -5.95 16.31 -15.77
CA THR A 45 -6.64 17.58 -15.61
C THR A 45 -6.95 17.81 -14.14
N SER A 46 -6.62 18.99 -13.62
CA SER A 46 -7.10 19.46 -12.32
C SER A 46 -8.05 20.63 -12.51
N ALA A 47 -9.10 20.68 -11.69
CA ALA A 47 -10.08 21.75 -11.71
C ALA A 47 -10.05 22.54 -10.41
N ARG A 48 -10.54 23.78 -10.44
CA ARG A 48 -10.65 24.67 -9.29
C ARG A 48 -12.07 25.20 -9.19
N CYS A 49 -12.59 25.27 -7.97
CA CYS A 49 -13.81 26.01 -7.71
C CYS A 49 -13.53 27.52 -7.71
N PRO A 50 -14.23 28.35 -8.51
CA PRO A 50 -13.98 29.79 -8.55
C PRO A 50 -14.31 30.49 -7.22
N LYS A 51 -15.32 29.99 -6.49
CA LYS A 51 -15.75 30.56 -5.20
C LYS A 51 -14.91 30.08 -4.01
N CYS A 52 -14.75 28.76 -3.85
CA CYS A 52 -14.08 28.19 -2.68
C CYS A 52 -12.56 28.01 -2.86
N SER A 53 -12.03 28.22 -4.07
CA SER A 53 -10.62 27.96 -4.42
C SER A 53 -10.10 26.52 -4.20
N ARG A 54 -10.96 25.58 -3.80
CA ARG A 54 -10.64 24.15 -3.67
C ARG A 54 -10.20 23.56 -5.01
N ILE A 55 -9.17 22.71 -4.96
CA ILE A 55 -8.61 22.02 -6.13
C ILE A 55 -9.14 20.58 -6.15
N PHE A 56 -9.59 20.15 -7.31
CA PHE A 56 -10.09 18.82 -7.58
C PHE A 56 -9.16 18.13 -8.58
N ASN A 57 -8.84 16.87 -8.32
CA ASN A 57 -8.04 16.00 -9.19
C ASN A 57 -8.85 14.74 -9.48
N SER A 58 -8.39 13.91 -10.42
CA SER A 58 -8.97 12.58 -10.62
C SER A 58 -8.66 11.67 -9.44
N GLU A 59 -9.72 11.20 -8.78
CA GLU A 59 -9.65 10.14 -7.77
C GLU A 59 -9.28 8.79 -8.41
N THR A 60 -9.72 8.55 -9.64
CA THR A 60 -9.33 7.36 -10.43
C THR A 60 -7.82 7.27 -10.58
N LEU A 61 -7.15 8.37 -10.97
CA LEU A 61 -5.69 8.38 -11.09
C LEU A 61 -5.00 8.21 -9.72
N ARG A 62 -5.58 8.77 -8.65
CA ARG A 62 -5.06 8.64 -7.28
C ARG A 62 -5.14 7.20 -6.76
N ARG A 63 -6.10 6.41 -7.21
CA ARG A 63 -6.20 4.97 -6.90
C ARG A 63 -5.13 4.14 -7.62
N ILE A 64 -4.61 4.64 -8.74
CA ILE A 64 -3.57 3.95 -9.53
C ILE A 64 -2.17 4.32 -9.02
N VAL A 65 -1.91 5.61 -8.83
CA VAL A 65 -0.57 6.13 -8.51
C VAL A 65 -0.65 7.27 -7.48
N GLN A 66 0.29 7.26 -6.54
CA GLN A 66 0.42 8.33 -5.55
C GLN A 66 0.66 9.69 -6.24
N PRO A 67 0.07 10.79 -5.73
CA PRO A 67 0.39 12.14 -6.20
C PRO A 67 1.90 12.41 -6.20
N GLY A 68 2.41 13.00 -7.29
CA GLY A 68 3.83 13.30 -7.45
C GLY A 68 4.71 12.12 -7.88
N CYS A 69 4.22 10.87 -7.80
CA CYS A 69 4.94 9.68 -8.23
C CYS A 69 4.59 9.26 -9.67
N ARG A 70 5.48 8.45 -10.25
CA ARG A 70 5.31 7.81 -11.56
C ARG A 70 5.04 6.31 -11.45
N THR A 71 5.50 5.65 -10.40
CA THR A 71 5.31 4.22 -10.20
C THR A 71 4.00 3.93 -9.50
N SER A 72 3.11 3.15 -10.12
CA SER A 72 1.80 2.81 -9.56
C SER A 72 1.87 1.77 -8.44
N TYR A 73 0.77 1.65 -7.70
CA TYR A 73 0.69 0.78 -6.53
C TYR A 73 0.83 -0.71 -6.87
N ASP A 74 0.41 -1.13 -8.05
CA ASP A 74 0.58 -2.50 -8.56
C ASP A 74 2.07 -2.86 -8.75
N VAL A 75 2.90 -1.96 -9.27
CA VAL A 75 4.35 -2.16 -9.41
C VAL A 75 5.02 -2.21 -8.04
N ILE A 76 4.61 -1.32 -7.11
CA ILE A 76 5.09 -1.36 -5.72
C ILE A 76 4.75 -2.72 -5.07
N THR A 77 3.52 -3.20 -5.28
CA THR A 77 3.05 -4.49 -4.77
C THR A 77 3.83 -5.65 -5.38
N PHE A 78 4.06 -5.61 -6.70
CA PHE A 78 4.87 -6.61 -7.40
C PHE A 78 6.30 -6.67 -6.87
N ILE A 79 6.97 -5.52 -6.73
CA ILE A 79 8.34 -5.44 -6.18
C ILE A 79 8.36 -5.99 -4.76
N GLY A 80 7.43 -5.56 -3.90
CA GLY A 80 7.33 -6.03 -2.52
C GLY A 80 7.17 -7.54 -2.41
N ARG A 81 6.21 -8.11 -3.12
CA ARG A 81 5.99 -9.57 -3.12
C ARG A 81 7.19 -10.32 -3.70
N SER A 82 7.84 -9.78 -4.72
CA SER A 82 9.06 -10.38 -5.28
C SER A 82 10.19 -10.46 -4.25
N LEU A 83 10.43 -9.37 -3.52
CA LEU A 83 11.48 -9.29 -2.51
C LEU A 83 11.18 -10.19 -1.31
N PHE A 84 9.97 -10.10 -0.75
CA PHE A 84 9.66 -10.64 0.57
C PHE A 84 8.91 -11.98 0.57
N GLN A 85 8.27 -12.35 -0.55
CA GLN A 85 7.55 -13.64 -0.66
C GLN A 85 8.22 -14.59 -1.66
N ARG A 86 8.82 -14.06 -2.74
CA ARG A 86 9.47 -14.87 -3.78
C ARG A 86 10.99 -14.89 -3.66
N TYR A 87 11.56 -14.23 -2.66
CA TYR A 87 13.00 -14.18 -2.37
C TYR A 87 13.87 -13.80 -3.57
N ARG A 88 13.37 -12.90 -4.44
CA ARG A 88 14.09 -12.45 -5.65
C ARG A 88 15.07 -11.34 -5.34
N THR A 89 16.21 -11.38 -5.98
CA THR A 89 17.20 -10.30 -5.99
C THR A 89 16.68 -9.10 -6.78
N THR A 90 17.24 -7.91 -6.52
CA THR A 90 16.86 -6.71 -7.27
C THR A 90 17.17 -6.79 -8.76
N ARG A 91 18.17 -7.60 -9.18
CA ARG A 91 18.49 -7.81 -10.60
C ARG A 91 17.43 -8.66 -11.29
N GLU A 92 17.06 -9.79 -10.68
CA GLU A 92 15.97 -10.63 -11.22
C GLU A 92 14.67 -9.84 -11.36
N ILE A 93 14.34 -9.02 -10.35
CA ILE A 93 13.16 -8.14 -10.39
C ILE A 93 13.28 -7.12 -11.53
N GLN A 94 14.47 -6.54 -11.71
CA GLN A 94 14.73 -5.59 -12.79
C GLN A 94 14.50 -6.24 -14.17
N ASP A 95 14.99 -7.47 -14.36
CA ASP A 95 14.80 -8.22 -15.61
C ASP A 95 13.32 -8.55 -15.84
N GLU A 96 12.60 -8.99 -14.80
CA GLU A 96 11.15 -9.23 -14.86
C GLU A 96 10.36 -7.95 -15.24
N LEU A 97 10.77 -6.79 -14.72
CA LEU A 97 10.15 -5.51 -15.03
C LEU A 97 10.51 -5.02 -16.44
N LEU A 98 11.74 -5.28 -16.90
CA LEU A 98 12.20 -4.90 -18.23
C LEU A 98 11.44 -5.62 -19.34
N ILE A 99 11.13 -6.92 -19.15
CA ILE A 99 10.25 -7.68 -20.05
C ILE A 99 8.88 -7.01 -20.21
N ARG A 100 8.44 -6.28 -19.18
CA ARG A 100 7.18 -5.52 -19.18
C ARG A 100 7.32 -4.07 -19.65
N ASN A 101 8.48 -3.71 -20.22
CA ASN A 101 8.85 -2.35 -20.60
C ASN A 101 8.80 -1.35 -19.42
N ILE A 102 9.02 -1.83 -18.20
CA ILE A 102 9.12 -1.02 -16.99
C ILE A 102 10.59 -0.87 -16.65
N ARG A 103 11.17 0.29 -16.97
CA ARG A 103 12.59 0.57 -16.74
C ARG A 103 12.77 1.27 -15.39
N ILE A 104 13.25 0.53 -14.40
CA ILE A 104 13.52 1.00 -13.04
C ILE A 104 14.93 0.53 -12.64
N SER A 105 15.68 1.36 -11.92
CA SER A 105 17.00 0.99 -11.41
C SER A 105 16.89 0.04 -10.21
N THR A 106 17.95 -0.72 -9.91
CA THR A 106 18.02 -1.54 -8.69
C THR A 106 17.90 -0.72 -7.40
N SER A 107 18.43 0.51 -7.39
CA SER A 107 18.28 1.44 -6.26
C SER A 107 16.83 1.87 -6.04
N GLU A 108 16.09 2.12 -7.13
CA GLU A 108 14.67 2.45 -7.05
C GLU A 108 13.84 1.22 -6.66
N ILE A 109 14.18 0.01 -7.11
CA ILE A 109 13.56 -1.25 -6.63
C ILE A 109 13.71 -1.38 -5.11
N ASN A 110 14.91 -1.14 -4.56
CA ASN A 110 15.13 -1.17 -3.10
C ASN A 110 14.33 -0.08 -2.35
N HIS A 111 14.23 1.12 -2.93
CA HIS A 111 13.39 2.17 -2.37
C HIS A 111 11.90 1.78 -2.35
N LEU A 112 11.38 1.26 -3.47
CA LEU A 112 10.00 0.84 -3.60
C LEU A 112 9.67 -0.38 -2.73
N GLY A 113 10.63 -1.29 -2.51
CA GLY A 113 10.49 -2.39 -1.55
C GLY A 113 10.28 -1.92 -0.11
N ARG A 114 11.07 -0.94 0.35
CA ARG A 114 10.86 -0.32 1.68
C ARG A 114 9.52 0.41 1.77
N LYS A 115 9.14 1.10 0.70
CA LYS A 115 7.85 1.77 0.57
C LYS A 115 6.68 0.78 0.62
N PHE A 116 6.82 -0.40 0.02
CA PHE A 116 5.84 -1.47 0.08
C PHE A 116 5.59 -1.92 1.53
N ILE A 117 6.64 -2.18 2.32
CA ILE A 117 6.47 -2.56 3.74
C ILE A 117 5.72 -1.48 4.53
N SER A 118 6.04 -0.21 4.29
CA SER A 118 5.35 0.91 4.93
C SER A 118 3.86 0.96 4.56
N TYR A 119 3.54 0.75 3.28
CA TYR A 119 2.17 0.71 2.80
C TYR A 119 1.40 -0.53 3.27
N LEU A 120 2.05 -1.68 3.36
CA LEU A 120 1.46 -2.88 3.93
C LEU A 120 1.09 -2.65 5.40
N ALA A 121 2.00 -2.07 6.20
CA ALA A 121 1.73 -1.75 7.59
C ALA A 121 0.59 -0.73 7.77
N LEU A 122 0.55 0.33 6.96
CA LEU A 122 -0.54 1.30 6.95
C LEU A 122 -1.87 0.68 6.50
N GLY A 123 -1.86 -0.10 5.43
CA GLY A 123 -3.03 -0.79 4.91
C GLY A 123 -3.60 -1.77 5.93
N HIS A 124 -2.73 -2.52 6.61
CA HIS A 124 -3.10 -3.43 7.70
C HIS A 124 -3.79 -2.68 8.85
N ARG A 125 -3.19 -1.59 9.33
CA ARG A 125 -3.77 -0.74 10.38
C ARG A 125 -5.14 -0.16 10.00
N LEU A 126 -5.28 0.32 8.76
CA LEU A 126 -6.56 0.82 8.25
C LEU A 126 -7.60 -0.30 8.06
N ALA A 127 -7.16 -1.54 7.89
CA ALA A 127 -8.04 -2.70 7.77
C ALA A 127 -8.49 -3.27 9.12
N VAL A 128 -7.88 -2.87 10.25
CA VAL A 128 -8.23 -3.38 11.60
C VAL A 128 -9.73 -3.43 11.87
N PRO A 129 -10.54 -2.36 11.62
CA PRO A 129 -11.98 -2.44 11.87
C PRO A 129 -12.69 -3.49 11.02
N ARG A 130 -12.25 -3.70 9.77
CA ARG A 130 -12.82 -4.71 8.87
C ARG A 130 -12.40 -6.12 9.28
N ILE A 131 -11.15 -6.29 9.73
CA ILE A 131 -10.63 -7.54 10.27
C ILE A 131 -11.45 -7.93 11.51
N ARG A 132 -11.60 -7.00 12.46
CA ARG A 132 -12.38 -7.22 13.68
C ARG A 132 -13.83 -7.58 13.38
N ALA A 133 -14.49 -6.86 12.48
CA ALA A 133 -15.86 -7.19 12.09
C ALA A 133 -15.98 -8.61 11.49
N LYS A 134 -14.97 -9.06 10.73
CA LYS A 134 -14.93 -10.44 10.22
C LYS A 134 -14.75 -11.46 11.35
N MET A 135 -13.92 -11.18 12.34
CA MET A 135 -13.73 -12.04 13.52
C MET A 135 -15.00 -12.15 14.35
N GLU A 136 -15.68 -11.03 14.60
CA GLU A 136 -16.95 -11.01 15.33
C GLU A 136 -18.02 -11.86 14.62
N LEU A 137 -18.09 -11.79 13.28
CA LEU A 137 -18.96 -12.65 12.47
C LEU A 137 -18.58 -14.14 12.54
N SER A 138 -17.31 -14.46 12.79
CA SER A 138 -16.83 -15.82 13.01
C SER A 138 -17.01 -16.31 14.46
N GLY A 139 -17.62 -15.51 15.34
CA GLY A 139 -17.85 -15.84 16.74
C GLY A 139 -16.68 -15.52 17.67
N GLY A 140 -15.70 -14.75 17.20
CA GLY A 140 -14.46 -14.44 17.91
C GLY A 140 -13.22 -14.83 17.09
N TYR A 141 -12.08 -14.97 17.76
CA TYR A 141 -10.84 -15.39 17.12
C TYR A 141 -9.98 -16.19 18.09
N ILE A 142 -9.14 -17.10 17.57
CA ILE A 142 -8.23 -17.88 18.42
C ILE A 142 -6.84 -17.27 18.30
N LEU A 143 -6.33 -16.66 19.36
CA LEU A 143 -5.02 -16.05 19.34
C LEU A 143 -3.91 -17.12 19.41
N HIS A 144 -3.18 -17.30 18.32
CA HIS A 144 -1.90 -18.00 18.30
C HIS A 144 -0.76 -16.99 18.42
N LEU A 145 0.16 -17.26 19.35
CA LEU A 145 1.36 -16.46 19.60
C LEU A 145 2.57 -17.32 19.31
N ASP A 146 3.47 -16.80 18.50
CA ASP A 146 4.75 -17.42 18.21
C ASP A 146 5.87 -16.38 18.20
N ALA A 147 7.08 -16.78 18.56
CA ALA A 147 8.24 -15.92 18.58
C ALA A 147 9.43 -16.61 17.92
N THR A 148 9.98 -15.99 16.87
CA THR A 148 11.14 -16.51 16.16
C THR A 148 12.39 -15.72 16.54
N HIS A 149 13.47 -16.44 16.86
CA HIS A 149 14.80 -15.86 17.13
C HIS A 149 15.75 -16.11 15.96
N GLU A 150 16.61 -15.13 15.67
CA GLU A 150 17.69 -15.26 14.70
C GLU A 150 19.03 -14.87 15.37
N GLY A 151 19.74 -15.88 15.88
CA GLY A 151 20.97 -15.65 16.67
C GLY A 151 20.73 -14.76 17.88
N ASP A 152 21.64 -13.80 18.11
CA ASP A 152 21.54 -12.82 19.20
C ASP A 152 20.62 -11.62 18.88
N CYS A 153 19.79 -11.73 17.82
CA CYS A 153 18.86 -10.65 17.47
C CYS A 153 17.61 -10.67 18.36
N PRO A 154 16.96 -9.51 18.55
CA PRO A 154 15.63 -9.42 19.16
C PRO A 154 14.64 -10.41 18.52
N ALA A 155 13.87 -11.12 19.35
CA ALA A 155 12.84 -12.03 18.88
C ALA A 155 11.78 -11.28 18.07
N LEU A 156 11.34 -11.86 16.96
CA LEU A 156 10.16 -11.41 16.25
C LEU A 156 8.95 -12.16 16.79
N MET A 157 8.16 -11.51 17.65
CA MET A 157 6.91 -12.06 18.14
C MET A 157 5.76 -11.70 17.18
N SER A 158 4.94 -12.69 16.87
CA SER A 158 3.82 -12.60 15.93
C SER A 158 2.55 -13.14 16.58
N GLY A 159 1.46 -12.39 16.44
CA GLY A 159 0.12 -12.81 16.85
C GLY A 159 -0.73 -13.06 15.62
N MET A 160 -1.40 -14.21 15.58
CA MET A 160 -2.23 -14.65 14.47
C MET A 160 -3.60 -15.08 14.98
N ASP A 161 -4.64 -14.85 14.19
CA ASP A 161 -5.93 -15.53 14.36
C ASP A 161 -5.88 -16.91 13.72
N GLY A 162 -5.94 -17.97 14.52
CA GLY A 162 -5.90 -19.35 14.07
C GLY A 162 -7.11 -19.79 13.23
N LEU A 163 -8.24 -19.08 13.29
CA LEU A 163 -9.41 -19.40 12.46
C LEU A 163 -9.26 -18.88 11.03
N SER A 164 -8.73 -17.66 10.87
CA SER A 164 -8.55 -17.04 9.56
C SER A 164 -7.12 -17.15 9.01
N GLU A 165 -6.19 -17.70 9.80
CA GLU A 165 -4.74 -17.75 9.56
C GLU A 165 -4.11 -16.37 9.30
N MET A 166 -4.78 -15.31 9.76
CA MET A 166 -4.36 -13.94 9.49
C MET A 166 -3.45 -13.44 10.60
N VAL A 167 -2.27 -12.96 10.20
CA VAL A 167 -1.35 -12.26 11.11
C VAL A 167 -1.97 -10.93 11.53
N LEU A 168 -2.12 -10.74 12.85
CA LEU A 168 -2.79 -9.59 13.46
C LEU A 168 -1.81 -8.48 13.81
N ALA A 169 -0.67 -8.84 14.38
CA ALA A 169 0.38 -7.91 14.74
C ALA A 169 1.73 -8.63 14.87
N ASN A 170 2.81 -7.91 14.57
CA ASN A 170 4.18 -8.36 14.76
C ASN A 170 4.96 -7.29 15.52
N VAL A 171 5.82 -7.71 16.45
CA VAL A 171 6.70 -6.81 17.21
C VAL A 171 8.07 -7.45 17.39
N LYS A 172 9.13 -6.64 17.30
CA LYS A 172 10.47 -7.06 17.71
C LYS A 172 10.62 -6.82 19.21
N ILE A 173 10.82 -7.88 19.99
CA ILE A 173 11.06 -7.80 21.43
C ILE A 173 12.53 -8.10 21.72
N PRO A 174 13.22 -7.27 22.52
CA PRO A 174 14.63 -7.49 22.82
C PRO A 174 14.84 -8.66 23.80
N SER A 175 13.80 -9.04 24.54
CA SER A 175 13.77 -10.23 25.40
C SER A 175 12.34 -10.67 25.63
N GLU A 176 12.15 -11.94 26.00
CA GLU A 176 10.84 -12.54 26.34
C GLU A 176 10.29 -12.10 27.70
N LYS A 177 10.80 -11.00 28.26
CA LYS A 177 10.32 -10.48 29.54
C LYS A 177 8.90 -9.92 29.41
N ALA A 178 8.13 -10.06 30.48
CA ALA A 178 6.75 -9.58 30.56
C ALA A 178 6.59 -8.12 30.14
N ASP A 179 7.56 -7.25 30.49
CA ASP A 179 7.56 -5.82 30.15
C ASP A 179 7.49 -5.53 28.64
N HIS A 180 7.91 -6.49 27.80
CA HIS A 180 7.86 -6.37 26.34
C HIS A 180 6.67 -7.11 25.72
N ILE A 181 6.17 -8.15 26.39
CA ILE A 181 5.05 -8.97 25.91
C ILE A 181 3.71 -8.32 26.24
N VAL A 182 3.55 -7.79 27.46
CA VAL A 182 2.29 -7.20 27.93
C VAL A 182 1.80 -6.07 27.02
N PRO A 183 2.64 -5.07 26.63
CA PRO A 183 2.19 -4.01 25.73
C PRO A 183 1.68 -4.54 24.38
N PHE A 184 2.30 -5.59 23.86
CA PHE A 184 1.87 -6.22 22.61
C PHE A 184 0.50 -6.88 22.72
N LEU A 185 0.25 -7.60 23.83
CA LEU A 185 -1.05 -8.22 24.10
C LEU A 185 -2.14 -7.18 24.34
N GLU A 186 -1.82 -6.08 25.01
CA GLU A 186 -2.74 -4.95 25.20
C GLU A 186 -3.10 -4.28 23.87
N ASP A 187 -2.13 -4.10 22.97
CA ASP A 187 -2.39 -3.58 21.62
C ASP A 187 -3.27 -4.51 20.80
N LEU A 188 -3.05 -5.84 20.87
CA LEU A 188 -3.92 -6.82 20.24
C LEU A 188 -5.35 -6.72 20.78
N LYS A 189 -5.50 -6.71 22.11
CA LYS A 189 -6.80 -6.59 22.77
C LYS A 189 -7.52 -5.31 22.39
N LYS A 190 -6.81 -4.18 22.33
CA LYS A 190 -7.36 -2.88 21.95
C LYS A 190 -7.85 -2.87 20.50
N ASN A 191 -7.08 -3.47 19.60
CA ASN A 191 -7.38 -3.44 18.16
C ASN A 191 -8.44 -4.46 17.75
N TYR A 192 -8.40 -5.68 18.31
CA TYR A 192 -9.19 -6.81 17.85
C TYR A 192 -10.21 -7.33 18.87
N GLY A 193 -10.16 -6.87 20.12
CA GLY A 193 -11.02 -7.36 21.19
C GLY A 193 -10.36 -8.48 22.00
N LEU A 194 -11.12 -9.09 22.91
CA LEU A 194 -10.65 -10.27 23.63
C LEU A 194 -10.76 -11.50 22.70
N PRO A 195 -9.72 -12.34 22.62
CA PRO A 195 -9.83 -13.66 22.00
C PRO A 195 -10.91 -14.50 22.69
#